data_AF-A0A3P7IP95-F1
#
_entry.id   AF-A0A3P7IP95-F1
#
_cell.length_a   1.000
_cell.length_b   1.000
_cell.length_c   1.000
_cell.angle_alpha   90.00
_cell.angle_beta   90.00
_cell.angle_gamma   90.00
#
_symmetry.space_group_name_H-M   'P 1'
#
loop_
_entity.id
_entity.type
_entity.pdbx_description
1 polymer ?
#
loop_
_entity_poly.entity_id
_entity_poly.type
_entity_poly.pdbx_seq_one_letter_code
_entity_poly.pdbx_strand_id
1 'polypeptide(L)'
;MAFISIAKSKTDISEDKALQDNLKMNMLQEQWTELRGAIRKHVPYHLMHVTCLDVTQFDCAIVSNEVEEVLTSIRTDQLSLKYESRVEAQKILGRISYNPGATLYMHELSFNEASEPLIPPGHLLNVKDIWFCGDILPADFITLLSSAVPSLCLTCDRLREECLVIVREYIKSFLDGSTNQTSCRISASGGLLRHVFEDLAGVGEDYMANGPRQVHLISALEETPIHCFIDAVNTCT
;
A
#
# COMPACT_ATOMS: atom_id res chain seq x y z
N MET A 1 12.49 8.14 13.56
CA MET A 1 11.97 6.84 13.10
C MET A 1 11.49 6.03 14.31
N ALA A 2 10.37 5.31 14.19
CA ALA A 2 9.74 4.51 15.25
C ALA A 2 9.30 3.15 14.69
N PHE A 3 9.41 2.09 15.49
CA PHE A 3 9.04 0.73 15.11
C PHE A 3 8.08 0.12 16.13
N ILE A 4 7.00 -0.50 15.64
CA ILE A 4 5.96 -1.16 16.45
C ILE A 4 5.68 -2.56 15.87
N SER A 5 6.09 -3.60 16.59
CA SER A 5 5.67 -4.97 16.30
C SER A 5 4.42 -5.33 17.10
N ILE A 6 3.45 -5.98 16.44
CA ILE A 6 2.21 -6.49 17.04
C ILE A 6 2.12 -7.99 16.72
N ALA A 7 2.21 -8.83 17.75
CA ALA A 7 2.18 -10.29 17.63
C ALA A 7 1.34 -10.89 18.78
N LYS A 8 0.79 -12.10 18.58
CA LYS A 8 0.01 -12.79 19.63
C LYS A 8 0.87 -13.05 20.87
N SER A 9 0.25 -12.99 22.05
CA SER A 9 0.94 -13.35 23.30
C SER A 9 1.34 -14.82 23.27
N LYS A 10 2.60 -15.12 23.59
CA LYS A 10 3.13 -16.50 23.66
C LYS A 10 2.49 -17.28 24.81
N THR A 11 1.34 -17.87 24.53
CA THR A 11 0.89 -19.11 25.18
C THR A 11 0.76 -20.14 24.07
N ASP A 12 1.70 -21.08 24.09
CA ASP A 12 1.83 -22.29 23.28
C ASP A 12 2.72 -22.27 22.02
N ILE A 13 3.67 -23.21 22.08
CA ILE A 13 4.54 -23.84 21.07
C ILE A 13 5.91 -23.17 20.80
N SER A 14 6.95 -23.94 21.15
CA SER A 14 8.37 -23.57 21.18
C SER A 14 9.09 -23.66 19.84
N GLU A 15 8.38 -23.72 18.71
CA GLU A 15 8.99 -23.91 17.38
C GLU A 15 9.19 -22.59 16.61
N ASP A 16 8.63 -21.48 17.09
CA ASP A 16 8.50 -20.24 16.32
C ASP A 16 9.58 -19.18 16.57
N LYS A 17 10.71 -19.57 17.18
CA LYS A 17 11.85 -18.65 17.40
C LYS A 17 12.66 -18.41 16.12
N ALA A 18 12.85 -19.45 15.31
CA ALA A 18 13.71 -19.37 14.13
C ALA A 18 13.09 -18.55 12.98
N LEU A 19 11.75 -18.52 12.88
CA LEU A 19 11.04 -17.71 11.87
C LEU A 19 11.00 -16.23 12.28
N GLN A 20 10.73 -15.95 13.56
CA GLN A 20 10.78 -14.60 14.12
C GLN A 20 12.19 -13.99 14.06
N ASP A 21 13.23 -14.81 14.30
CA ASP A 21 14.62 -14.34 14.22
C ASP A 21 15.06 -14.10 12.76
N ASN A 22 14.58 -14.88 11.79
CA ASN A 22 14.84 -14.62 10.36
C ASN A 22 14.08 -13.39 9.82
N LEU A 23 12.85 -13.12 10.28
CA LEU A 23 12.11 -11.92 9.88
C LEU A 23 12.69 -10.63 10.48
N LYS A 24 13.24 -10.71 11.70
CA LYS A 24 14.07 -9.62 12.27
C LYS A 24 15.36 -9.37 11.47
N MET A 25 15.92 -10.40 10.84
CA MET A 25 17.17 -10.30 10.09
C MET A 25 17.03 -9.54 8.75
N ASN A 26 15.82 -9.42 8.19
CA ASN A 26 15.60 -8.67 6.95
C ASN A 26 15.39 -7.15 7.13
N MET A 27 15.44 -6.64 8.38
CA MET A 27 15.36 -5.19 8.67
C MET A 27 16.73 -4.53 8.90
N LEU A 28 17.83 -5.26 8.69
CA LEU A 28 19.18 -4.85 9.06
C LEU A 28 19.96 -4.18 7.91
N GLN A 29 19.88 -2.86 7.85
CA GLN A 29 21.11 -2.03 7.81
C GLN A 29 21.23 -1.05 8.98
N GLU A 30 20.21 -0.95 9.85
CA GLU A 30 20.28 -0.23 11.12
C GLU A 30 19.82 -1.16 12.25
N GLN A 31 20.55 -1.20 13.36
CA GLN A 31 20.18 -2.01 14.53
C GLN A 31 19.00 -1.35 15.27
N TRP A 32 17.78 -1.70 14.86
CA TRP A 32 16.55 -1.21 15.50
C TRP A 32 16.37 -1.83 16.89
N THR A 33 16.32 -1.00 17.92
CA THR A 33 15.91 -1.45 19.26
C THR A 33 14.43 -1.18 19.45
N GLU A 34 13.64 -2.24 19.51
CA GLU A 34 12.20 -2.14 19.83
C GLU A 34 12.02 -1.59 21.26
N LEU A 35 11.26 -0.50 21.40
CA LEU A 35 10.89 0.01 22.71
C LEU A 35 9.95 -0.97 23.40
N ARG A 36 10.25 -1.35 24.64
CA ARG A 36 9.35 -2.18 25.46
C ARG A 36 7.99 -1.49 25.61
N GLY A 37 6.90 -2.26 25.54
CA GLY A 37 5.52 -1.72 25.62
C GLY A 37 5.32 -0.73 26.77
N ALA A 38 5.74 -1.10 27.98
CA ALA A 38 5.65 -0.24 29.17
C ALA A 38 6.31 1.13 29.05
N ILE A 39 7.30 1.30 28.16
CA ILE A 39 8.02 2.55 27.94
C ILE A 39 7.33 3.38 26.84
N ARG A 40 6.67 2.75 25.86
CA ARG A 40 6.08 3.42 24.69
C ARG A 40 5.12 4.54 25.10
N LYS A 41 4.23 4.27 26.05
CA LYS A 41 3.25 5.27 26.54
C LYS A 41 3.87 6.51 27.21
N HIS A 42 5.14 6.44 27.60
CA HIS A 42 5.85 7.56 28.24
C HIS A 42 6.67 8.37 27.23
N VAL A 43 6.78 7.92 25.98
CA VAL A 43 7.46 8.67 24.93
C VAL A 43 6.55 9.79 24.44
N PRO A 44 6.99 11.05 24.43
CA PRO A 44 6.17 12.18 24.00
C PRO A 44 6.16 12.27 22.46
N TYR A 45 5.56 11.30 21.77
CA TYR A 45 5.55 11.23 20.29
C TYR A 45 5.01 12.51 19.63
N HIS A 46 4.05 13.18 20.27
CA HIS A 46 3.49 14.45 19.80
C HIS A 46 4.52 15.61 19.74
N LEU A 47 5.65 15.51 20.47
CA LEU A 47 6.76 16.46 20.41
C LEU A 47 7.89 16.00 19.49
N MET A 48 7.82 14.76 19.00
CA MET A 48 8.85 14.17 18.16
C MET A 48 8.51 14.32 16.69
N HIS A 49 9.53 14.59 15.89
CA HIS A 49 9.42 14.45 14.45
C HIS A 49 9.67 12.99 14.06
N VAL A 50 8.59 12.22 13.91
CA VAL A 50 8.66 10.83 13.48
C VAL A 50 8.76 10.81 11.96
N THR A 51 9.96 10.67 11.43
CA THR A 51 10.16 10.61 9.97
C THR A 51 9.56 9.37 9.33
N CYS A 52 9.69 8.22 9.99
CA CYS A 52 9.16 6.95 9.52
C CYS A 52 8.59 6.17 10.70
N LEU A 53 7.42 5.59 10.50
CA LEU A 53 6.76 4.65 11.39
C LEU A 53 6.64 3.30 10.66
N ASP A 54 7.29 2.26 11.16
CA ASP A 54 7.11 0.88 10.69
C ASP A 54 6.23 0.13 11.69
N VAL A 55 5.11 -0.40 11.19
CA VAL A 55 4.17 -1.23 11.92
C VAL A 55 4.06 -2.58 11.23
N THR A 56 4.36 -3.64 11.96
CA THR A 56 4.19 -5.01 11.46
C THR A 56 3.27 -5.80 12.38
N GLN A 57 2.18 -6.31 11.81
CA GLN A 57 1.14 -7.09 12.49
C GLN A 57 1.17 -8.54 11.97
N PHE A 58 1.56 -9.45 12.85
CA PHE A 58 1.71 -10.89 12.57
C PHE A 58 0.57 -11.70 13.20
N ASP A 59 0.33 -12.89 12.67
CA ASP A 59 -0.56 -13.93 13.20
C ASP A 59 -2.01 -13.48 13.45
N CYS A 60 -2.53 -12.55 12.66
CA CYS A 60 -3.81 -11.90 12.94
C CYS A 60 -3.92 -11.32 14.38
N ALA A 61 -2.81 -10.88 14.98
CA ALA A 61 -2.78 -10.29 16.31
C ALA A 61 -3.63 -9.01 16.40
N ILE A 62 -4.37 -8.88 17.51
CA ILE A 62 -5.24 -7.75 17.80
C ILE A 62 -4.39 -6.56 18.27
N VAL A 63 -4.66 -5.37 17.72
CA VAL A 63 -4.08 -4.11 18.20
C VAL A 63 -4.68 -3.80 19.57
N SER A 64 -3.84 -3.75 20.59
CA SER A 64 -4.29 -3.43 21.95
C SER A 64 -4.61 -1.94 22.08
N ASN A 65 -5.48 -1.58 23.03
CA ASN A 65 -5.80 -0.18 23.33
C ASN A 65 -4.56 0.66 23.64
N GLU A 66 -3.56 0.08 24.34
CA GLU A 66 -2.29 0.77 24.62
C GLU A 66 -1.53 1.13 23.33
N VAL A 67 -1.54 0.23 22.33
CA VAL A 67 -0.93 0.51 21.03
C VAL A 67 -1.75 1.54 20.26
N GLU A 68 -3.08 1.45 20.27
CA GLU A 68 -3.94 2.46 19.64
C GLU A 68 -3.73 3.87 20.20
N GLU A 69 -3.58 4.01 21.53
CA GLU A 69 -3.28 5.28 22.20
C GLU A 69 -1.94 5.85 21.72
N VAL A 70 -0.91 5.00 21.63
CA VAL A 70 0.40 5.39 21.09
C VAL A 70 0.27 5.86 19.63
N LEU A 71 -0.39 5.09 18.78
CA LEU A 71 -0.58 5.42 17.36
C LEU A 71 -1.30 6.76 17.17
N THR A 72 -2.29 7.05 18.01
CA THR A 72 -3.04 8.32 17.99
C THR A 72 -2.14 9.54 18.24
N SER A 73 -1.04 9.36 18.99
CA SER A 73 -0.09 10.43 19.30
C SER A 73 0.99 10.64 18.25
N ILE A 74 1.04 9.78 17.22
CA ILE A 74 2.09 9.82 16.19
C ILE A 74 1.60 10.59 14.96
N ARG A 75 2.46 11.51 14.52
CA ARG A 75 2.40 12.08 13.18
C ARG A 75 3.67 11.75 12.41
N THR A 76 3.55 11.23 11.19
CA THR A 76 4.69 10.73 10.42
C THR A 76 4.74 11.25 8.98
N ASP A 77 5.95 11.31 8.40
CA ASP A 77 6.16 11.55 6.97
C ASP A 77 6.04 10.25 6.16
N GLN A 78 6.31 9.11 6.79
CA GLN A 78 6.23 7.80 6.16
C GLN A 78 5.60 6.76 7.08
N LEU A 79 4.70 5.96 6.52
CA LEU A 79 4.18 4.76 7.16
C LEU A 79 4.60 3.54 6.33
N SER A 80 5.21 2.54 6.98
CA SER A 80 5.30 1.18 6.45
C SER A 80 4.40 0.29 7.30
N LEU A 81 3.33 -0.23 6.71
CA LEU A 81 2.35 -1.08 7.35
C LEU A 81 2.37 -2.47 6.69
N LYS A 82 2.76 -3.47 7.45
CA LYS A 82 2.69 -4.89 7.07
C LYS A 82 1.64 -5.57 7.94
N TYR A 83 0.69 -6.27 7.35
CA TYR A 83 -0.46 -6.79 8.09
C TYR A 83 -1.00 -8.11 7.53
N GLU A 84 -1.59 -8.92 8.38
CA GLU A 84 -2.34 -10.13 8.01
C GLU A 84 -3.86 -9.96 8.18
N SER A 85 -4.30 -9.03 9.05
CA SER A 85 -5.71 -8.74 9.29
C SER A 85 -6.08 -7.34 8.82
N ARG A 86 -6.99 -7.24 7.85
CA ARG A 86 -7.50 -5.97 7.35
C ARG A 86 -8.26 -5.17 8.40
N VAL A 87 -9.09 -5.81 9.22
CA VAL A 87 -9.74 -5.15 10.38
C VAL A 87 -8.72 -4.42 11.26
N GLU A 88 -7.63 -5.10 11.62
CA GLU A 88 -6.61 -4.52 12.50
C GLU A 88 -5.77 -3.45 11.78
N ALA A 89 -5.47 -3.67 10.50
CA ALA A 89 -4.79 -2.68 9.66
C ALA A 89 -5.61 -1.40 9.48
N GLN A 90 -6.93 -1.49 9.31
CA GLN A 90 -7.83 -0.34 9.29
C GLN A 90 -7.76 0.45 10.60
N LYS A 91 -7.73 -0.22 11.75
CA LYS A 91 -7.55 0.47 13.05
C LYS A 91 -6.24 1.23 13.07
N ILE A 92 -5.14 0.62 12.63
CA ILE A 92 -3.82 1.27 12.58
C ILE A 92 -3.86 2.52 11.69
N LEU A 93 -4.33 2.38 10.44
CA LEU A 93 -4.50 3.49 9.49
C LEU A 93 -5.42 4.59 10.04
N GLY A 94 -6.43 4.20 10.82
CA GLY A 94 -7.41 5.06 11.47
C GLY A 94 -6.85 5.94 12.59
N ARG A 95 -5.74 5.53 13.22
CA ARG A 95 -5.15 6.24 14.37
C ARG A 95 -3.97 7.15 14.02
N ILE A 96 -3.28 6.89 12.91
CA ILE A 96 -2.06 7.62 12.57
C ILE A 96 -2.40 8.93 11.84
N SER A 97 -1.74 10.02 12.23
CA SER A 97 -1.76 11.27 11.47
C SER A 97 -0.60 11.36 10.49
N TYR A 98 -0.82 11.99 9.33
CA TYR A 98 0.20 12.16 8.30
C TYR A 98 0.58 13.64 8.14
N ASN A 99 1.87 13.91 8.05
CA ASN A 99 2.35 15.21 7.60
C ASN A 99 1.97 15.44 6.12
N PRO A 100 1.81 16.69 5.66
CA PRO A 100 1.58 16.98 4.25
C PRO A 100 2.71 16.42 3.38
N GLY A 101 2.34 15.66 2.34
CA GLY A 101 3.30 15.03 1.44
C GLY A 101 3.76 13.64 1.89
N ALA A 102 3.07 13.00 2.83
CA ALA A 102 3.48 11.71 3.37
C ALA A 102 3.43 10.57 2.34
N THR A 103 4.20 9.51 2.61
CA THR A 103 4.24 8.27 1.82
C THR A 103 3.73 7.09 2.63
N LEU A 104 2.84 6.28 2.05
CA LEU A 104 2.30 5.08 2.67
C LEU A 104 2.75 3.84 1.90
N TYR A 105 3.33 2.88 2.60
CA TYR A 105 3.61 1.53 2.11
C TYR A 105 2.71 0.56 2.86
N MET A 106 1.84 -0.14 2.15
CA MET A 106 0.91 -1.13 2.69
C MET A 106 1.19 -2.47 2.05
N HIS A 107 1.50 -3.47 2.86
CA HIS A 107 1.81 -4.82 2.40
C HIS A 107 0.97 -5.83 3.17
N GLU A 108 0.05 -6.46 2.46
CA GLU A 108 -0.71 -7.58 2.96
C GLU A 108 0.16 -8.83 2.96
N LEU A 109 0.38 -9.40 4.14
CA LEU A 109 1.14 -10.63 4.36
C LEU A 109 0.24 -11.87 4.30
N SER A 110 -1.08 -11.69 4.31
CA SER A 110 -2.04 -12.78 4.20
C SER A 110 -2.13 -13.24 2.74
N PHE A 111 -2.10 -14.56 2.53
CA PHE A 111 -2.35 -15.17 1.21
C PHE A 111 -3.82 -15.51 0.99
N ASN A 112 -4.72 -15.00 1.85
CA ASN A 112 -6.15 -15.24 1.75
C ASN A 112 -6.79 -14.15 0.88
N GLU A 113 -7.89 -14.52 0.21
CA GLU A 113 -8.69 -13.53 -0.52
C GLU A 113 -9.29 -12.51 0.46
N ALA A 114 -9.11 -11.23 0.13
CA ALA A 114 -9.70 -10.14 0.88
C ALA A 114 -11.24 -10.21 0.82
N SER A 115 -11.89 -9.98 1.96
CA SER A 115 -13.35 -9.93 2.09
C SER A 115 -13.87 -8.54 2.46
N GLU A 116 -12.98 -7.63 2.83
CA GLU A 116 -13.31 -6.28 3.28
C GLU A 116 -12.27 -5.26 2.77
N PRO A 117 -12.68 -4.00 2.49
CA PRO A 117 -11.77 -2.96 2.01
C PRO A 117 -10.73 -2.62 3.08
N LEU A 118 -9.55 -2.15 2.71
CA LEU A 118 -8.56 -1.63 3.67
C LEU A 118 -8.66 -0.11 3.82
N ILE A 119 -8.90 0.61 2.73
CA ILE A 119 -8.59 2.04 2.67
C ILE A 119 -9.86 2.88 2.84
N PRO A 120 -10.05 3.55 3.98
CA PRO A 120 -11.11 4.54 4.14
C PRO A 120 -10.78 5.84 3.35
N PRO A 121 -11.72 6.41 2.59
CA PRO A 121 -11.48 7.59 1.74
C PRO A 121 -10.92 8.82 2.47
N GLY A 122 -11.30 9.03 3.74
CA GLY A 122 -10.90 10.23 4.50
C GLY A 122 -9.42 10.30 4.89
N HIS A 123 -8.66 9.20 4.78
CA HIS A 123 -7.30 9.13 5.32
C HIS A 123 -6.20 9.55 4.32
N LEU A 124 -6.56 9.90 3.08
CA LEU A 124 -5.58 10.14 2.01
C LEU A 124 -5.27 11.62 1.75
N LEU A 125 -5.88 12.56 2.48
CA LEU A 125 -5.80 14.01 2.19
C LEU A 125 -4.37 14.59 2.18
N ASN A 126 -3.49 14.08 3.05
CA ASN A 126 -2.11 14.57 3.18
C ASN A 126 -1.08 13.66 2.47
N VAL A 127 -1.54 12.66 1.73
CA VAL A 127 -0.69 11.61 1.18
C VAL A 127 -0.31 11.97 -0.26
N LYS A 128 0.99 11.87 -0.57
CA LYS A 128 1.52 12.10 -1.92
C LYS A 128 1.74 10.80 -2.68
N ASP A 129 2.21 9.77 -2.00
CA ASP A 129 2.65 8.53 -2.60
C ASP A 129 2.04 7.34 -1.84
N ILE A 130 1.43 6.39 -2.55
CA ILE A 130 0.93 5.13 -1.97
C ILE A 130 1.51 3.94 -2.73
N TRP A 131 2.04 2.99 -1.98
CA TRP A 131 2.47 1.69 -2.44
C TRP A 131 1.60 0.64 -1.75
N PHE A 132 0.75 -0.03 -2.52
CA PHE A 132 -0.12 -1.10 -2.03
C PHE A 132 0.31 -2.42 -2.66
N CYS A 133 0.61 -3.41 -1.83
CA CYS A 133 0.91 -4.78 -2.26
C CYS A 133 -0.03 -5.75 -1.54
N GLY A 134 -0.89 -6.44 -2.28
CA GLY A 134 -1.88 -7.36 -1.73
C GLY A 134 -3.05 -7.60 -2.66
N ASP A 135 -4.14 -8.12 -2.11
CA ASP A 135 -5.34 -8.45 -2.87
C ASP A 135 -6.31 -7.25 -2.91
N ILE A 136 -6.35 -6.50 -4.01
CA ILE A 136 -7.07 -5.22 -4.06
C ILE A 136 -8.54 -5.43 -4.41
N LEU A 137 -9.44 -5.03 -3.51
CA LEU A 137 -10.89 -5.07 -3.75
C LEU A 137 -11.34 -3.94 -4.67
N PRO A 138 -12.50 -4.09 -5.36
CA PRO A 138 -13.09 -3.01 -6.15
C PRO A 138 -13.26 -1.70 -5.37
N ALA A 139 -13.68 -1.77 -4.11
CA ALA A 139 -13.85 -0.61 -3.25
C ALA A 139 -12.51 0.10 -2.93
N ASP A 140 -11.43 -0.67 -2.74
CA ASP A 140 -10.09 -0.11 -2.53
C ASP A 140 -9.58 0.55 -3.82
N PHE A 141 -9.75 -0.10 -4.98
CA PHE A 141 -9.41 0.46 -6.28
C PHE A 141 -10.12 1.79 -6.54
N ILE A 142 -11.44 1.83 -6.35
CA ILE A 142 -12.22 3.06 -6.54
C ILE A 142 -11.70 4.17 -5.63
N THR A 143 -11.47 3.86 -4.35
CA THR A 143 -10.97 4.83 -3.37
C THR A 143 -9.60 5.37 -3.77
N LEU A 144 -8.66 4.49 -4.13
CA LEU A 144 -7.30 4.85 -4.52
C LEU A 144 -7.27 5.66 -5.82
N LEU A 145 -7.90 5.15 -6.87
CA LEU A 145 -7.86 5.76 -8.21
C LEU A 145 -8.68 7.05 -8.31
N SER A 146 -9.66 7.25 -7.42
CA SER A 146 -10.44 8.49 -7.34
C SER A 146 -9.86 9.50 -6.33
N SER A 147 -8.79 9.14 -5.63
CA SER A 147 -8.19 10.01 -4.62
C SER A 147 -7.45 11.20 -5.24
N ALA A 148 -7.07 12.17 -4.40
CA ALA A 148 -6.20 13.28 -4.78
C ALA A 148 -4.70 12.92 -4.72
N VAL A 149 -4.36 11.66 -4.45
CA VAL A 149 -2.97 11.19 -4.31
C VAL A 149 -2.30 11.22 -5.69
N PRO A 150 -1.22 12.00 -5.89
CA PRO A 150 -0.59 12.15 -7.21
C PRO A 150 0.09 10.90 -7.76
N SER A 151 0.57 10.00 -6.88
CA SER A 151 1.43 8.88 -7.23
C SER A 151 0.98 7.60 -6.54
N LEU A 152 0.65 6.58 -7.34
CA LEU A 152 0.13 5.30 -6.87
C LEU A 152 0.97 4.15 -7.44
N CYS A 153 1.29 3.16 -6.62
CA CYS A 153 1.88 1.90 -7.04
C CYS A 153 1.04 0.75 -6.46
N LEU A 154 0.22 0.13 -7.30
CA LEU A 154 -0.71 -0.93 -6.95
C LEU A 154 -0.17 -2.25 -7.49
N THR A 155 0.17 -3.16 -6.59
CA THR A 155 0.68 -4.49 -6.92
C THR A 155 -0.27 -5.52 -6.35
N CYS A 156 -0.81 -6.36 -7.22
CA CYS A 156 -1.68 -7.46 -6.85
C CYS A 156 -1.16 -8.75 -7.46
N ASP A 157 -1.28 -9.86 -6.73
CA ASP A 157 -0.89 -11.17 -7.27
C ASP A 157 -1.76 -11.53 -8.47
N ARG A 158 -3.06 -11.29 -8.34
CA ARG A 158 -4.05 -11.45 -9.41
C ARG A 158 -5.01 -10.28 -9.41
N LEU A 159 -5.25 -9.70 -10.58
CA LEU A 159 -6.29 -8.70 -10.76
C LEU A 159 -7.66 -9.40 -10.74
N ARG A 160 -8.57 -8.96 -9.86
CA ARG A 160 -9.94 -9.49 -9.81
C ARG A 160 -10.71 -9.05 -11.05
N GLU A 161 -11.56 -9.94 -11.59
CA GLU A 161 -12.38 -9.63 -12.79
C GLU A 161 -13.30 -8.41 -12.59
N GLU A 162 -13.82 -8.25 -11.38
CA GLU A 162 -14.65 -7.11 -10.98
C GLU A 162 -13.91 -5.76 -11.09
N CYS A 163 -12.57 -5.78 -11.06
CA CYS A 163 -11.74 -4.58 -11.14
C CYS A 163 -11.42 -4.17 -12.59
N LEU A 164 -11.69 -5.02 -13.59
CA LEU A 164 -11.32 -4.74 -14.99
C LEU A 164 -11.99 -3.48 -15.53
N VAL A 165 -13.28 -3.31 -15.25
CA VAL A 165 -14.02 -2.12 -15.67
C VAL A 165 -13.47 -0.87 -14.98
N ILE A 166 -13.11 -0.97 -13.69
CA ILE A 166 -12.55 0.15 -12.93
C ILE A 166 -11.20 0.59 -13.52
N VAL A 167 -10.30 -0.36 -13.79
CA VAL A 167 -8.99 -0.09 -14.39
C VAL A 167 -9.16 0.50 -15.79
N ARG A 168 -10.08 -0.06 -16.60
CA ARG A 168 -10.36 0.43 -17.96
C ARG A 168 -10.83 1.89 -17.94
N GLU A 169 -11.81 2.22 -17.11
CA GLU A 169 -12.34 3.58 -17.02
C GLU A 169 -11.33 4.56 -16.42
N TYR A 170 -10.48 4.09 -15.50
CA TYR A 170 -9.37 4.89 -14.99
C TYR A 170 -8.36 5.25 -16.08
N ILE A 171 -7.94 4.29 -16.91
CA ILE A 171 -6.99 4.54 -18.01
C ILE A 171 -7.55 5.59 -18.98
N LYS A 172 -8.83 5.47 -19.38
CA LYS A 172 -9.49 6.47 -20.23
C LYS A 172 -9.50 7.85 -19.57
N SER A 173 -9.98 7.91 -18.33
CA SER A 173 -10.06 9.16 -17.55
C SER A 173 -8.69 9.81 -17.37
N PHE A 174 -7.65 8.99 -17.19
CA PHE A 174 -6.27 9.45 -17.10
C PHE A 174 -5.84 10.07 -18.42
N LEU A 175 -5.95 9.35 -19.55
CA LEU A 175 -5.58 9.86 -20.88
C LEU A 175 -6.33 11.14 -21.24
N ASP A 176 -7.60 11.27 -20.84
CA ASP A 176 -8.42 12.46 -21.06
C ASP A 176 -8.11 13.62 -20.09
N GLY A 177 -7.22 13.41 -19.12
CA GLY A 177 -6.79 14.42 -18.16
C GLY A 177 -7.79 14.73 -17.06
N SER A 178 -8.76 13.85 -16.84
CA SER A 178 -9.82 14.00 -15.84
C SER A 178 -9.41 13.49 -14.45
N THR A 179 -8.23 12.90 -14.30
CA THR A 179 -7.70 12.39 -13.03
C THR A 179 -6.65 13.33 -12.43
N ASN A 180 -6.59 13.39 -11.09
CA ASN A 180 -5.59 14.15 -10.33
C ASN A 180 -4.21 13.48 -10.35
N GLN A 181 -4.16 12.17 -10.61
CA GLN A 181 -2.93 11.38 -10.63
C GLN A 181 -1.98 11.89 -11.72
N THR A 182 -0.72 12.00 -11.33
CA THR A 182 0.42 12.27 -12.21
C THR A 182 1.14 10.99 -12.61
N SER A 183 1.10 9.97 -11.75
CA SER A 183 1.66 8.64 -12.02
C SER A 183 0.82 7.57 -11.32
N CYS A 184 0.61 6.45 -11.98
CA CYS A 184 0.02 5.25 -11.42
C CYS A 184 0.67 4.03 -12.05
N ARG A 185 1.12 3.09 -11.22
CA ARG A 185 1.55 1.77 -11.66
C ARG A 185 0.54 0.75 -11.19
N ILE A 186 0.00 -0.05 -12.09
CA ILE A 186 -0.83 -1.20 -11.75
C ILE A 186 -0.07 -2.45 -12.22
N SER A 187 0.21 -3.35 -11.28
CA SER A 187 0.96 -4.58 -11.54
C SER A 187 0.10 -5.78 -11.14
N ALA A 188 -0.05 -6.73 -12.06
CA ALA A 188 -0.86 -7.93 -11.85
C ALA A 188 -0.30 -9.13 -12.61
N SER A 189 -0.37 -10.32 -12.02
CA SER A 189 -0.13 -11.57 -12.77
C SER A 189 -1.42 -12.06 -13.44
N GLY A 190 -1.30 -12.95 -14.43
CA GLY A 190 -2.45 -13.67 -14.99
C GLY A 190 -3.15 -13.01 -16.20
N GLY A 191 -2.48 -12.13 -16.94
CA GLY A 191 -2.91 -11.70 -18.29
C GLY A 191 -4.10 -10.73 -18.35
N LEU A 192 -4.94 -10.64 -17.32
CA LEU A 192 -6.13 -9.79 -17.32
C LEU A 192 -5.83 -8.30 -17.53
N LEU A 193 -4.71 -7.81 -17.01
CA LEU A 193 -4.28 -6.43 -17.23
C LEU A 193 -3.93 -6.16 -18.71
N ARG A 194 -3.35 -7.15 -19.41
CA ARG A 194 -3.12 -7.10 -20.86
C ARG A 194 -4.44 -7.07 -21.62
N HIS A 195 -5.42 -7.89 -21.22
CA HIS A 195 -6.74 -7.86 -21.85
C HIS A 195 -7.40 -6.48 -21.75
N VAL A 196 -7.38 -5.86 -20.57
CA VAL A 196 -7.90 -4.50 -20.37
C VAL A 196 -7.19 -3.48 -21.25
N PHE A 197 -5.86 -3.60 -21.38
CA PHE A 197 -5.06 -2.70 -22.21
C PHE A 197 -5.37 -2.88 -23.70
N GLU A 198 -5.37 -4.11 -24.21
CA GLU A 198 -5.62 -4.43 -25.62
C GLU A 198 -7.06 -4.06 -26.04
N ASP A 199 -8.03 -4.15 -25.12
CA ASP A 199 -9.40 -3.66 -25.35
C ASP A 199 -9.47 -2.14 -25.60
N LEU A 200 -8.49 -1.38 -25.11
CA LEU A 200 -8.41 0.07 -25.27
C LEU A 200 -7.49 0.47 -26.44
N ALA A 201 -6.31 -0.14 -26.53
CA ALA A 201 -5.26 0.23 -27.47
C ALA A 201 -5.37 -0.50 -28.82
N GLY A 202 -5.91 -1.72 -28.82
CA GLY A 202 -5.82 -2.68 -29.92
C GLY A 202 -4.97 -3.89 -29.55
N VAL A 203 -5.28 -5.04 -30.18
CA VAL A 203 -4.57 -6.31 -29.92
C VAL A 203 -3.10 -6.20 -30.31
N GLY A 204 -2.21 -6.54 -29.39
CA GLY A 204 -0.76 -6.52 -29.60
C GLY A 204 -0.09 -5.16 -29.36
N GLU A 205 -0.87 -4.11 -29.11
CA GLU A 205 -0.33 -2.81 -28.72
C GLU A 205 0.19 -2.84 -27.28
N ASP A 206 1.23 -2.05 -27.02
CA ASP A 206 1.85 -1.90 -25.69
C ASP A 206 1.95 -0.43 -25.24
N TYR A 207 1.43 0.50 -26.03
CA TYR A 207 1.51 1.94 -25.77
C TYR A 207 0.23 2.69 -26.15
N MET A 208 -0.19 3.63 -25.30
CA MET A 208 -1.23 4.62 -25.58
C MET A 208 -0.78 6.00 -25.11
N ALA A 209 -1.18 7.06 -25.82
CA ALA A 209 -0.93 8.42 -25.38
C ALA A 209 -2.00 9.41 -25.84
N ASN A 210 -2.20 10.44 -25.02
CA ASN A 210 -2.97 11.63 -25.35
C ASN A 210 -2.25 12.87 -24.78
N GLY A 211 -1.55 13.59 -25.66
CA GLY A 211 -0.69 14.71 -25.26
C GLY A 211 0.42 14.27 -24.29
N PRO A 212 0.58 14.91 -23.11
CA PRO A 212 1.62 14.55 -22.15
C PRO A 212 1.31 13.26 -21.37
N ARG A 213 0.09 12.73 -21.47
CA ARG A 213 -0.34 11.56 -20.69
C ARG A 213 -0.18 10.29 -21.49
N GLN A 214 0.47 9.30 -20.88
CA GLN A 214 0.91 8.09 -21.54
C GLN A 214 0.60 6.87 -20.68
N VAL A 215 0.38 5.74 -21.35
CA VAL A 215 0.21 4.44 -20.71
C VAL A 215 1.05 3.43 -21.46
N HIS A 216 1.92 2.73 -20.74
CA HIS A 216 2.82 1.70 -21.26
C HIS A 216 2.50 0.36 -20.60
N LEU A 217 2.31 -0.67 -21.39
CA LEU A 217 2.18 -2.04 -20.93
C LEU A 217 3.53 -2.74 -21.07
N ILE A 218 4.19 -3.03 -19.95
CA ILE A 218 5.42 -3.81 -19.92
C ILE A 218 5.08 -5.21 -19.43
N SER A 219 5.09 -6.17 -20.35
CA SER A 219 5.17 -7.59 -20.01
C SER A 219 6.63 -8.00 -19.95
N ALA A 220 7.17 -8.20 -18.76
CA ALA A 220 8.31 -9.08 -18.63
C ALA A 220 7.85 -10.54 -18.90
N LEU A 221 8.78 -11.45 -19.21
CA LEU A 221 8.54 -12.84 -19.66
C LEU A 221 7.45 -13.57 -18.85
N GLU A 222 6.81 -14.59 -19.46
CA GLU A 222 5.57 -15.31 -19.03
C GLU A 222 5.37 -15.60 -17.53
N GLU A 223 6.43 -15.63 -16.71
CA GLU A 223 6.41 -15.90 -15.26
C GLU A 223 6.45 -14.64 -14.38
N THR A 224 6.49 -13.43 -14.95
CA THR A 224 6.58 -12.17 -14.21
C THR A 224 5.29 -11.36 -14.29
N PRO A 225 4.97 -10.56 -13.26
CA PRO A 225 3.78 -9.71 -13.28
C PRO A 225 3.80 -8.75 -14.47
N ILE A 226 2.64 -8.57 -15.10
CA ILE A 226 2.46 -7.56 -16.13
C ILE A 226 2.35 -6.21 -15.43
N HIS A 227 3.07 -5.22 -15.93
CA HIS A 227 3.09 -3.87 -15.37
C HIS A 227 2.44 -2.90 -16.36
N CYS A 228 1.40 -2.20 -15.92
CA CYS A 228 0.83 -1.06 -16.60
C CYS A 228 1.35 0.22 -15.93
N PHE A 229 2.20 0.96 -16.63
CA PHE A 229 2.76 2.24 -16.22
C PHE A 229 1.92 3.36 -16.83
N ILE A 230 1.33 4.19 -15.98
CA ILE A 230 0.41 5.27 -16.36
C ILE A 230 1.05 6.56 -15.88
N ASP A 231 1.64 7.34 -16.78
CA ASP A 231 2.49 8.47 -16.42
C ASP A 231 2.14 9.72 -17.21
N ALA A 232 2.15 10.87 -16.53
CA ALA A 232 2.10 12.18 -17.16
C ALA A 232 3.55 12.67 -17.33
N VAL A 233 4.01 12.70 -18.56
CA VAL A 233 5.31 13.29 -18.89
C VAL A 233 5.18 14.80 -18.75
N ASN A 234 5.80 15.36 -17.71
CA ASN A 234 5.96 16.80 -17.61
C ASN A 234 6.82 17.27 -18.78
N THR A 235 6.18 17.70 -19.86
CA THR A 235 6.83 18.56 -20.84
C THR A 235 7.14 19.85 -20.11
N CYS A 236 8.37 19.97 -19.62
CA CYS A 236 8.89 21.24 -19.12
C CYS A 236 8.76 22.25 -20.27
N THR A 237 7.83 23.18 -20.14
CA THR A 237 7.73 24.41 -20.94
C THR A 237 7.98 25.59 -20.04
#